data_AF-A0A7Y5F7J3-F1
#
_entry.id   AF-A0A7Y5F7J3-F1
#
_cell.length_a   1.000
_cell.length_b   1.000
_cell.length_c   1.000
_cell.angle_alpha   90.00
_cell.angle_beta   90.00
_cell.angle_gamma   90.00
#
_symmetry.space_group_name_H-M   'P 1'
#
loop_
_entity.id
_entity.type
_entity.pdbx_description
1 polymer ?
#
loop_
_entity_poly.entity_id
_entity_poly.type
_entity_poly.pdbx_seq_one_letter_code
_entity_poly.pdbx_strand_id
1 'polypeptide(L)'
;MKIRFLPLLMLLVALACSQSSALPTPTTEPIPQTIPTDLPTALPAVPTTEPTPTADPFPGTPITFGNVTLVIPPGLATGILGTEIPAASGENVAPWEIAPAHIQLTLEGYALQDKFHQPRLFIYPAEAYAALDEGVANNLAFIKGVCCRASNVPDPASLPHIPFFNAGQVFAANIQLVPFQNGSGVRFLTEYAQYFATVNNTDLFYHYQGLTEDGQYYILVILPVTAPLLAADANPESAVPAGGVPHPSFDDPNADWAGYYTNIAALLDTTAPNLFGPTLAQLDALIRSIQIAP
;
A
#
# COMPACT_ATOMS: atom_id res chain seq x y z
N MET A 1 26.39 -39.39 -19.41
CA MET A 1 27.37 -38.45 -20.00
C MET A 1 27.63 -37.37 -18.96
N LYS A 2 28.78 -37.42 -18.27
CA LYS A 2 29.12 -36.51 -17.15
C LYS A 2 29.82 -35.28 -17.72
N ILE A 3 29.26 -34.09 -17.51
CA ILE A 3 29.94 -32.82 -17.83
C ILE A 3 30.26 -32.12 -16.51
N ARG A 4 31.56 -32.05 -16.21
CA ARG A 4 32.17 -31.29 -15.12
C ARG A 4 32.53 -29.92 -15.68
N PHE A 5 32.11 -28.83 -15.04
CA PHE A 5 32.72 -27.52 -15.23
C PHE A 5 33.39 -27.08 -13.94
N LEU A 6 34.69 -26.84 -14.06
CA LEU A 6 35.66 -26.44 -13.05
C LEU A 6 35.66 -24.89 -12.94
N PRO A 7 35.75 -24.29 -11.74
CA PRO A 7 35.71 -22.85 -11.56
C PRO A 7 37.08 -22.23 -11.83
N LEU A 8 37.10 -21.12 -12.58
CA LEU A 8 38.32 -20.33 -12.80
C LEU A 8 38.40 -19.21 -11.75
N LEU A 9 39.26 -19.45 -10.77
CA LEU A 9 39.81 -18.49 -9.83
C LEU A 9 40.73 -17.52 -10.58
N MET A 10 40.51 -16.20 -10.46
CA MET A 10 41.50 -15.19 -10.83
C MET A 10 41.66 -14.18 -9.70
N LEU A 11 42.86 -14.20 -9.12
CA LEU A 11 43.37 -13.37 -8.03
C LEU A 11 44.54 -12.56 -8.59
N LEU A 12 44.56 -11.23 -8.43
CA LEU A 12 45.77 -10.36 -8.40
C LEU A 12 45.33 -8.93 -8.03
N VAL A 13 45.54 -8.45 -6.80
CA VAL A 13 46.73 -7.76 -6.22
C VAL A 13 46.69 -6.22 -6.34
N ALA A 14 46.54 -5.62 -5.16
CA ALA A 14 47.09 -4.37 -4.60
C ALA A 14 47.26 -3.10 -5.46
N LEU A 15 46.78 -1.97 -4.93
CA LEU A 15 47.59 -0.75 -4.76
C LEU A 15 47.04 0.10 -3.60
N ALA A 16 47.91 0.47 -2.68
CA ALA A 16 47.65 1.35 -1.55
C ALA A 16 47.64 2.83 -1.97
N CYS A 17 46.85 3.66 -1.30
CA CYS A 17 47.22 5.04 -0.97
C CYS A 17 46.41 5.55 0.22
N SER A 18 47.06 5.53 1.38
CA SER A 18 46.77 6.36 2.54
C SER A 18 46.97 7.83 2.19
N GLN A 19 46.03 8.70 2.53
CA GLN A 19 46.34 10.10 2.84
C GLN A 19 45.28 10.71 3.76
N SER A 20 45.74 10.95 5.00
CA SER A 20 45.10 11.76 6.02
C SER A 20 45.12 13.22 5.57
N SER A 21 44.00 13.93 5.69
CA SER A 21 43.98 15.39 5.60
C SER A 21 43.21 15.93 6.79
N ALA A 22 43.93 16.71 7.59
CA ALA A 22 43.50 17.31 8.82
C ALA A 22 42.43 18.40 8.58
N LEU A 23 41.46 18.48 9.47
CA LEU A 23 40.58 19.64 9.61
C LEU A 23 41.37 20.86 10.12
N PRO A 24 41.14 22.07 9.59
CA PRO A 24 41.42 23.29 10.32
C PRO A 24 40.15 23.76 11.09
N THR A 25 40.29 23.91 12.40
CA THR A 25 39.37 24.67 13.28
C THR A 25 39.92 26.10 13.50
N PRO A 26 39.16 27.01 14.11
CA PRO A 26 38.75 28.29 13.55
C PRO A 26 39.72 29.44 13.90
N THR A 27 39.78 30.46 13.04
CA THR A 27 40.38 31.76 13.42
C THR A 27 39.28 32.66 13.98
N THR A 28 39.33 32.88 15.29
CA THR A 28 38.47 33.83 16.01
C THR A 28 39.10 35.23 15.91
N GLU A 29 38.40 36.16 15.26
CA GLU A 29 38.74 37.58 15.24
C GLU A 29 37.99 38.30 16.40
N PRO A 30 38.64 39.21 17.14
CA PRO A 30 38.01 39.88 18.28
C PRO A 30 37.18 41.08 17.80
N ILE A 31 35.88 41.08 18.12
CA ILE A 31 34.98 42.23 17.91
C ILE A 31 35.11 43.17 19.13
N PRO A 32 35.33 44.48 18.95
CA PRO A 32 35.31 45.45 20.05
C PRO A 32 33.89 45.63 20.61
N GLN A 33 33.74 45.42 21.91
CA GLN A 33 32.51 45.74 22.64
C GLN A 33 32.41 47.26 22.86
N THR A 34 31.40 47.89 22.27
CA THR A 34 30.90 49.19 22.70
C THR A 34 29.59 48.96 23.44
N ILE A 35 29.54 49.33 24.72
CA ILE A 35 28.34 49.27 25.56
C ILE A 35 27.78 50.70 25.63
N PRO A 36 26.60 50.99 25.06
CA PRO A 36 25.80 52.13 25.48
C PRO A 36 24.86 51.68 26.60
N THR A 37 25.01 52.34 27.74
CA THR A 37 24.06 52.34 28.84
C THR A 37 22.78 53.04 28.39
N ASP A 38 21.64 52.34 28.36
CA ASP A 38 20.33 52.97 28.32
C ASP A 38 19.31 52.21 29.20
N LEU A 39 18.49 52.99 29.89
CA LEU A 39 17.56 52.64 30.97
C LEU A 39 16.35 51.81 30.45
N PRO A 40 15.70 50.94 31.26
CA PRO A 40 14.70 50.03 30.73
C PRO A 40 13.37 50.74 30.48
N THR A 41 12.95 50.78 29.21
CA THR A 41 11.57 51.08 28.81
C THR A 41 10.74 49.81 29.01
N ALA A 42 9.63 49.93 29.74
CA ALA A 42 8.71 48.82 29.98
C ALA A 42 8.18 48.25 28.64
N LEU A 43 8.38 46.95 28.42
CA LEU A 43 7.85 46.26 27.24
C LEU A 43 6.32 46.22 27.28
N PRO A 44 5.63 46.47 26.15
CA PRO A 44 4.20 46.19 26.03
C PRO A 44 3.95 44.69 26.16
N ALA A 45 2.90 44.33 26.91
CA ALA A 45 2.47 42.94 27.06
C ALA A 45 2.15 42.33 25.69
N VAL A 46 2.79 41.22 25.37
CA VAL A 46 2.51 40.44 24.16
C VAL A 46 1.12 39.82 24.31
N PRO A 47 0.19 40.00 23.37
CA PRO A 47 -1.10 39.32 23.43
C PRO A 47 -0.87 37.80 23.33
N THR A 48 -1.34 37.06 24.33
CA THR A 48 -1.42 35.60 24.31
C THR A 48 -2.35 35.19 23.16
N THR A 49 -1.77 34.75 22.05
CA THR A 49 -2.52 34.13 20.96
C THR A 49 -3.05 32.79 21.45
N GLU A 50 -4.36 32.69 21.60
CA GLU A 50 -5.08 31.42 21.74
C GLU A 50 -4.73 30.53 20.53
N PRO A 51 -4.35 29.25 20.73
CA PRO A 51 -4.01 28.37 19.62
C PRO A 51 -5.24 28.22 18.72
N THR A 52 -5.13 28.72 17.49
CA THR A 52 -6.11 28.45 16.44
C THR A 52 -6.16 26.93 16.24
N PRO A 53 -7.33 26.27 16.32
CA PRO A 53 -7.42 24.84 16.10
C PRO A 53 -6.92 24.53 14.68
N THR A 54 -5.81 23.81 14.59
CA THR A 54 -5.30 23.25 13.34
C THR A 54 -6.40 22.37 12.75
N ALA A 55 -6.83 22.66 11.52
CA ALA A 55 -7.76 21.80 10.81
C ALA A 55 -7.17 20.38 10.75
N ASP A 56 -7.96 19.38 11.13
CA ASP A 56 -7.58 17.97 11.08
C ASP A 56 -7.16 17.62 9.63
N PRO A 57 -5.93 17.13 9.37
CA PRO A 57 -5.45 16.89 8.01
C PRO A 57 -6.26 15.84 7.24
N PHE A 58 -7.05 15.03 7.94
CA PHE A 58 -7.92 14.01 7.37
C PHE A 58 -9.38 14.30 7.76
N PRO A 59 -10.24 14.78 6.83
CA PRO A 59 -11.64 14.97 7.15
C PRO A 59 -12.32 13.61 7.33
N GLY A 60 -13.08 13.46 8.41
CA GLY A 60 -13.84 12.24 8.66
C GLY A 60 -14.01 11.91 10.14
N THR A 61 -14.29 10.64 10.41
CA THR A 61 -14.46 10.12 11.78
C THR A 61 -13.16 9.43 12.21
N PRO A 62 -12.42 9.95 13.21
CA PRO A 62 -11.26 9.26 13.74
C PRO A 62 -11.68 8.00 14.50
N ILE A 63 -10.93 6.92 14.30
CA ILE A 63 -11.12 5.61 14.92
C ILE A 63 -9.80 5.16 15.53
N THR A 64 -9.89 4.48 16.67
CA THR A 64 -8.76 3.83 17.33
C THR A 64 -9.15 2.42 17.73
N PHE A 65 -8.33 1.44 17.39
CA PHE A 65 -8.48 0.06 17.81
C PHE A 65 -7.10 -0.57 18.05
N GLY A 66 -6.86 -1.05 19.26
CA GLY A 66 -5.52 -1.52 19.65
C GLY A 66 -4.48 -0.41 19.48
N ASN A 67 -3.42 -0.72 18.74
CA ASN A 67 -2.36 0.23 18.37
C ASN A 67 -2.61 0.94 17.03
N VAL A 68 -3.76 0.74 16.39
CA VAL A 68 -4.08 1.32 15.07
C VAL A 68 -5.01 2.52 15.25
N THR A 69 -4.65 3.63 14.62
CA THR A 69 -5.47 4.84 14.49
C THR A 69 -5.64 5.17 13.02
N LEU A 70 -6.84 5.60 12.62
CA LEU A 70 -7.14 6.02 11.25
C LEU A 70 -8.37 6.94 11.24
N VAL A 71 -8.67 7.55 10.09
CA VAL A 71 -9.86 8.37 9.88
C VAL A 71 -10.71 7.78 8.76
N ILE A 72 -11.99 7.53 9.04
CA ILE A 72 -12.97 7.09 8.02
C ILE A 72 -13.42 8.33 7.22
N PRO A 73 -13.12 8.40 5.91
CA PRO A 73 -13.58 9.49 5.07
C PRO A 73 -15.13 9.54 5.00
N PRO A 74 -15.74 10.74 4.93
CA PRO A 74 -17.18 10.89 4.83
C PRO A 74 -17.78 10.07 3.69
N GLY A 75 -18.83 9.31 4.01
CA GLY A 75 -19.57 8.48 3.06
C GLY A 75 -18.87 7.18 2.65
N LEU A 76 -17.66 6.88 3.16
CA LEU A 76 -16.97 5.63 2.84
C LEU A 76 -17.53 4.45 3.64
N ALA A 77 -17.75 4.65 4.93
CA ALA A 77 -18.29 3.66 5.87
C ALA A 77 -18.96 4.38 7.05
N THR A 78 -19.83 3.68 7.79
CA THR A 78 -20.47 4.22 8.99
C THR A 78 -19.69 3.92 10.27
N GLY A 79 -18.78 2.95 10.23
CA GLY A 79 -17.97 2.56 11.39
C GLY A 79 -16.94 1.49 11.04
N ILE A 80 -16.27 0.97 12.06
CA ILE A 80 -15.33 -0.15 11.96
C ILE A 80 -15.60 -1.13 13.09
N LEU A 81 -15.63 -2.42 12.75
CA LEU A 81 -15.52 -3.53 13.68
C LEU A 81 -14.07 -4.04 13.69
N GLY A 82 -13.38 -3.84 14.81
CA GLY A 82 -12.04 -4.35 15.04
C GLY A 82 -12.05 -5.68 15.80
N THR A 83 -11.23 -6.63 15.35
CA THR A 83 -11.08 -7.95 15.95
C THR A 83 -9.61 -8.34 16.01
N GLU A 84 -9.18 -8.93 17.13
CA GLU A 84 -7.89 -9.62 17.21
C GLU A 84 -8.06 -11.06 16.75
N ILE A 85 -7.34 -11.42 15.70
CA ILE A 85 -7.32 -12.78 15.14
C ILE A 85 -6.15 -13.53 15.78
N PRO A 86 -6.37 -14.71 16.39
CA PRO A 86 -5.30 -15.51 16.96
C PRO A 86 -4.39 -16.06 15.85
N ALA A 87 -3.16 -16.41 16.22
CA ALA A 87 -2.23 -17.07 15.29
C ALA A 87 -2.80 -18.41 14.80
N ALA A 88 -2.60 -18.69 13.52
CA ALA A 88 -2.96 -19.94 12.88
C ALA A 88 -1.69 -20.62 12.33
N SER A 89 -1.43 -21.84 12.79
CA SER A 89 -0.28 -22.64 12.37
C SER A 89 -0.50 -24.13 12.65
N GLY A 90 0.35 -24.98 12.06
CA GLY A 90 0.36 -26.44 12.30
C GLY A 90 -0.03 -27.25 11.07
N GLU A 91 0.11 -28.58 11.17
CA GLU A 91 -0.07 -29.52 10.05
C GLU A 91 -1.49 -29.58 9.48
N ASN A 92 -2.49 -29.16 10.26
CA ASN A 92 -3.90 -29.17 9.86
C ASN A 92 -4.42 -27.81 9.36
N VAL A 93 -3.54 -26.80 9.26
CA VAL A 93 -3.88 -25.47 8.74
C VAL A 93 -3.46 -25.43 7.28
N ALA A 94 -4.35 -24.98 6.39
CA ALA A 94 -3.97 -24.86 4.99
C ALA A 94 -2.82 -23.84 4.85
N PRO A 95 -1.88 -24.01 3.90
CA PRO A 95 -0.74 -23.09 3.77
C PRO A 95 -1.15 -21.61 3.67
N TRP A 96 -2.24 -21.31 2.95
CA TRP A 96 -2.79 -19.96 2.78
C TRP A 96 -3.55 -19.44 4.03
N GLU A 97 -3.76 -20.26 5.06
CA GLU A 97 -4.39 -19.85 6.32
C GLU A 97 -3.36 -19.59 7.43
N ILE A 98 -2.09 -19.89 7.19
CA ILE A 98 -1.02 -19.66 8.17
C ILE A 98 -0.81 -18.16 8.32
N ALA A 99 -0.89 -17.67 9.56
CA ALA A 99 -0.66 -16.27 9.89
C ALA A 99 -0.31 -16.12 11.39
N PRO A 100 0.48 -15.11 11.78
CA PRO A 100 0.62 -14.74 13.18
C PRO A 100 -0.68 -14.13 13.71
N ALA A 101 -0.75 -13.93 15.03
CA ALA A 101 -1.82 -13.13 15.62
C ALA A 101 -1.77 -11.71 15.04
N HIS A 102 -2.92 -11.15 14.70
CA HIS A 102 -3.02 -9.88 13.97
C HIS A 102 -4.34 -9.17 14.24
N ILE A 103 -4.40 -7.89 13.87
CA ILE A 103 -5.64 -7.11 13.92
C ILE A 103 -6.33 -7.20 12.56
N GLN A 104 -7.64 -7.46 12.55
CA GLN A 104 -8.51 -7.28 11.40
C GLN A 104 -9.51 -6.16 11.72
N LEU A 105 -9.58 -5.16 10.84
CA LEU A 105 -10.60 -4.10 10.87
C LEU A 105 -11.55 -4.31 9.70
N THR A 106 -12.84 -4.37 9.96
CA THR A 106 -13.90 -4.50 8.94
C THR A 106 -14.70 -3.20 8.89
N LEU A 107 -14.82 -2.57 7.73
CA LEU A 107 -15.60 -1.34 7.57
C LEU A 107 -17.08 -1.68 7.55
N GLU A 108 -17.82 -1.17 8.53
CA GLU A 108 -19.27 -1.35 8.64
C GLU A 108 -20.01 -0.28 7.85
N GLY A 109 -21.12 -0.67 7.22
CA GLY A 109 -21.90 0.27 6.39
C GLY A 109 -21.09 0.86 5.23
N TYR A 110 -20.19 0.06 4.65
CA TYR A 110 -19.36 0.48 3.54
C TYR A 110 -20.19 0.94 2.33
N ALA A 111 -19.66 1.89 1.58
CA ALA A 111 -20.34 2.55 0.47
C ALA A 111 -20.82 1.59 -0.63
N LEU A 112 -20.20 0.42 -0.76
CA LEU A 112 -20.64 -0.65 -1.65
C LEU A 112 -21.18 -1.85 -0.88
N GLN A 113 -22.23 -2.45 -1.44
CA GLN A 113 -22.84 -3.69 -0.99
C GLN A 113 -22.79 -4.72 -2.14
N ASP A 114 -23.05 -5.98 -1.84
CA ASP A 114 -23.11 -7.08 -2.82
C ASP A 114 -21.83 -7.16 -3.69
N LYS A 115 -20.70 -7.31 -2.99
CA LYS A 115 -19.36 -7.48 -3.57
C LYS A 115 -18.79 -8.81 -3.14
N PHE A 116 -17.89 -9.37 -3.94
CA PHE A 116 -17.25 -10.64 -3.63
C PHE A 116 -16.37 -10.55 -2.38
N HIS A 117 -15.65 -9.45 -2.24
CA HIS A 117 -14.81 -9.19 -1.06
C HIS A 117 -15.50 -8.28 -0.04
N GLN A 118 -15.20 -8.51 1.24
CA GLN A 118 -15.56 -7.59 2.31
C GLN A 118 -14.48 -6.51 2.48
N PRO A 119 -14.87 -5.26 2.80
CA PRO A 119 -13.94 -4.15 2.99
C PRO A 119 -13.15 -4.30 4.31
N ARG A 120 -11.91 -4.78 4.21
CA ARG A 120 -11.10 -5.18 5.37
C ARG A 120 -9.68 -4.65 5.30
N LEU A 121 -9.15 -4.30 6.46
CA LEU A 121 -7.75 -4.00 6.70
C LEU A 121 -7.19 -5.05 7.66
N PHE A 122 -5.98 -5.50 7.40
CA PHE A 122 -5.26 -6.48 8.20
C PHE A 122 -3.91 -5.89 8.60
N ILE A 123 -3.57 -5.96 9.88
CA ILE A 123 -2.33 -5.42 10.45
C ILE A 123 -1.59 -6.56 11.14
N TYR A 124 -0.51 -7.02 10.52
CA TYR A 124 0.31 -8.13 10.97
C TYR A 124 1.64 -7.66 11.56
N PRO A 125 2.20 -8.36 12.56
CA PRO A 125 3.63 -8.26 12.87
C PRO A 125 4.44 -8.75 11.66
N ALA A 126 5.20 -7.84 11.04
CA ALA A 126 5.78 -8.07 9.72
C ALA A 126 6.82 -9.20 9.72
N GLU A 127 7.77 -9.17 10.66
CA GLU A 127 8.82 -10.19 10.76
C GLU A 127 8.24 -11.57 11.08
N ALA A 128 7.28 -11.64 12.00
CA ALA A 128 6.65 -12.90 12.37
C ALA A 128 5.89 -13.52 11.19
N TYR A 129 5.21 -12.71 10.37
CA TYR A 129 4.51 -13.24 9.21
C TYR A 129 5.48 -13.67 8.10
N ALA A 130 6.52 -12.89 7.84
CA ALA A 130 7.57 -13.24 6.88
C ALA A 130 8.29 -14.57 7.22
N ALA A 131 8.44 -14.86 8.51
CA ALA A 131 9.05 -16.11 8.97
C ALA A 131 8.15 -17.34 8.75
N LEU A 132 6.84 -17.13 8.58
CA LEU A 132 5.85 -18.20 8.37
C LEU A 132 5.53 -18.41 6.89
N ASP A 133 5.64 -17.37 6.06
CA ASP A 133 5.21 -17.38 4.66
C ASP A 133 6.24 -16.68 3.75
N GLU A 134 6.83 -17.45 2.81
CA GLU A 134 7.82 -16.94 1.87
C GLU A 134 7.23 -15.88 0.91
N GLY A 135 5.95 -16.03 0.56
CA GLY A 135 5.22 -15.04 -0.22
C GLY A 135 5.14 -13.69 0.51
N VAL A 136 4.86 -13.70 1.81
CA VAL A 136 4.92 -12.50 2.65
C VAL A 136 6.32 -11.93 2.71
N ALA A 137 7.35 -12.77 2.89
CA ALA A 137 8.74 -12.30 2.86
C ALA A 137 9.09 -11.58 1.55
N ASN A 138 8.62 -12.11 0.41
CA ASN A 138 8.78 -11.49 -0.90
C ASN A 138 8.02 -10.17 -1.04
N ASN A 139 6.77 -10.11 -0.57
CA ASN A 139 5.99 -8.86 -0.56
C ASN A 139 6.69 -7.78 0.26
N LEU A 140 7.21 -8.12 1.44
CA LEU A 140 7.93 -7.16 2.29
C LEU A 140 9.26 -6.71 1.68
N ALA A 141 9.99 -7.61 1.03
CA ALA A 141 11.20 -7.26 0.29
C ALA A 141 10.88 -6.29 -0.87
N PHE A 142 9.79 -6.54 -1.60
CA PHE A 142 9.30 -5.63 -2.63
C PHE A 142 8.96 -4.25 -2.05
N ILE A 143 8.13 -4.19 -0.99
CA ILE A 143 7.70 -2.91 -0.38
C ILE A 143 8.90 -2.10 0.11
N LYS A 144 9.86 -2.75 0.78
CA LYS A 144 11.14 -2.12 1.19
C LYS A 144 11.98 -1.64 0.00
N GLY A 145 11.87 -2.30 -1.15
CA GLY A 145 12.58 -1.92 -2.37
C GLY A 145 11.96 -0.73 -3.11
N VAL A 146 10.65 -0.48 -2.95
CA VAL A 146 9.92 0.61 -3.63
C VAL A 146 9.67 1.83 -2.75
N CYS A 147 9.65 1.69 -1.42
CA CYS A 147 9.39 2.82 -0.49
C CYS A 147 10.37 3.99 -0.62
N CYS A 148 11.56 3.75 -1.18
CA CYS A 148 12.59 4.77 -1.41
C CYS A 148 12.66 5.28 -2.86
N ARG A 149 11.81 4.81 -3.78
CA ARG A 149 11.86 5.15 -5.21
C ARG A 149 10.68 6.03 -5.61
N ALA A 150 10.82 7.34 -5.44
CA ALA A 150 9.76 8.33 -5.69
C ALA A 150 9.31 8.47 -7.17
N SER A 151 9.81 7.68 -8.13
CA SER A 151 9.65 8.02 -9.55
C SER A 151 9.41 6.88 -10.52
N ASN A 152 9.46 5.60 -10.09
CA ASN A 152 9.20 4.48 -10.99
C ASN A 152 7.97 3.71 -10.52
N VAL A 153 6.93 3.68 -11.37
CA VAL A 153 5.80 2.76 -11.20
C VAL A 153 6.37 1.33 -11.21
N PRO A 154 6.09 0.51 -10.19
CA PRO A 154 6.57 -0.86 -10.14
C PRO A 154 6.11 -1.70 -11.33
N ASP A 155 6.92 -2.67 -11.74
CA ASP A 155 6.54 -3.66 -12.75
C ASP A 155 5.32 -4.45 -12.22
N PRO A 156 4.18 -4.50 -12.95
CA PRO A 156 3.02 -5.28 -12.58
C PRO A 156 3.33 -6.74 -12.20
N ALA A 157 4.32 -7.37 -12.84
CA ALA A 157 4.72 -8.76 -12.56
C ALA A 157 5.42 -8.94 -11.20
N SER A 158 5.84 -7.84 -10.57
CA SER A 158 6.52 -7.85 -9.27
C SER A 158 5.64 -7.38 -8.11
N LEU A 159 4.38 -7.03 -8.38
CA LEU A 159 3.47 -6.51 -7.37
C LEU A 159 3.17 -7.55 -6.28
N PRO A 160 2.93 -7.09 -5.05
CA PRO A 160 2.74 -7.99 -3.93
C PRO A 160 1.33 -8.61 -3.98
N HIS A 161 1.28 -9.92 -3.76
CA HIS A 161 0.07 -10.73 -3.79
C HIS A 161 -0.60 -10.88 -2.42
N ILE A 162 -1.87 -11.30 -2.36
CA ILE A 162 -2.57 -11.59 -1.10
C ILE A 162 -2.21 -13.01 -0.62
N PRO A 163 -1.50 -13.17 0.51
CA PRO A 163 -0.97 -14.48 0.93
C PRO A 163 -2.05 -15.53 1.19
N PHE A 164 -3.21 -15.09 1.67
CA PHE A 164 -4.32 -15.97 2.03
C PHE A 164 -5.33 -16.24 0.90
N PHE A 165 -5.06 -15.76 -0.31
CA PHE A 165 -5.86 -16.12 -1.48
C PHE A 165 -5.21 -17.29 -2.20
N ASN A 166 -5.90 -18.42 -2.24
CA ASN A 166 -5.55 -19.55 -3.10
C ASN A 166 -5.99 -19.30 -4.55
N ALA A 167 -5.56 -18.17 -5.12
CA ALA A 167 -5.89 -17.71 -6.46
C ALA A 167 -4.78 -16.77 -6.97
N GLY A 168 -4.69 -16.59 -8.29
CA GLY A 168 -3.75 -15.67 -8.90
C GLY A 168 -4.35 -14.29 -9.11
N GLN A 169 -3.53 -13.25 -8.99
CA GLN A 169 -3.86 -11.91 -9.45
C GLN A 169 -3.98 -11.93 -10.99
N VAL A 170 -5.11 -11.51 -11.55
CA VAL A 170 -5.36 -11.63 -13.01
C VAL A 170 -4.88 -10.43 -13.82
N PHE A 171 -4.82 -9.23 -13.23
CA PHE A 171 -4.25 -8.03 -13.84
C PHE A 171 -3.78 -7.05 -12.75
N ALA A 172 -3.23 -5.90 -13.12
CA ALA A 172 -3.11 -4.77 -12.21
C ALA A 172 -3.30 -3.48 -12.99
N ALA A 173 -4.05 -2.54 -12.42
CA ALA A 173 -4.22 -1.20 -12.93
C ALA A 173 -4.03 -0.18 -11.82
N ASN A 174 -3.86 1.08 -12.17
CA ASN A 174 -3.83 2.21 -11.24
C ASN A 174 -2.76 2.04 -10.16
N ILE A 175 -1.58 1.58 -10.55
CA ILE A 175 -0.48 1.31 -9.61
C ILE A 175 0.08 2.63 -9.10
N GLN A 176 0.02 2.85 -7.78
CA GLN A 176 0.56 4.05 -7.14
C GLN A 176 1.22 3.73 -5.81
N LEU A 177 2.32 4.44 -5.52
CA LEU A 177 2.88 4.46 -4.17
C LEU A 177 2.07 5.42 -3.31
N VAL A 178 1.56 4.95 -2.18
CA VAL A 178 0.75 5.73 -1.25
C VAL A 178 1.39 5.68 0.13
N PRO A 179 1.87 6.82 0.67
CA PRO A 179 2.35 6.90 2.05
C PRO A 179 1.19 6.95 3.04
N PHE A 180 1.46 6.60 4.29
CA PHE A 180 0.60 6.84 5.46
C PHE A 180 1.42 7.50 6.57
N GLN A 181 0.81 7.76 7.73
CA GLN A 181 1.42 8.64 8.75
C GLN A 181 2.81 8.20 9.22
N ASN A 182 3.07 6.89 9.24
CA ASN A 182 4.35 6.33 9.69
C ASN A 182 4.80 5.15 8.83
N GLY A 183 4.60 5.24 7.51
CA GLY A 183 5.03 4.21 6.56
C GLY A 183 4.58 4.48 5.15
N SER A 184 4.79 3.48 4.29
CA SER A 184 4.38 3.57 2.89
C SER A 184 4.10 2.21 2.28
N GLY A 185 3.42 2.24 1.14
CA GLY A 185 3.04 1.03 0.43
C GLY A 185 2.68 1.30 -1.02
N VAL A 186 2.17 0.28 -1.67
CA VAL A 186 1.65 0.34 -3.04
C VAL A 186 0.16 0.02 -3.02
N ARG A 187 -0.62 0.76 -3.81
CA ARG A 187 -1.99 0.39 -4.17
C ARG A 187 -2.13 0.14 -5.65
N PHE A 188 -3.08 -0.69 -6.00
CA PHE A 188 -3.52 -0.96 -7.37
C PHE A 188 -4.93 -1.54 -7.35
N LEU A 189 -5.54 -1.63 -8.52
CA LEU A 189 -6.84 -2.25 -8.74
C LEU A 189 -6.64 -3.60 -9.41
N THR A 190 -7.35 -4.62 -8.94
CA THR A 190 -7.21 -5.98 -9.44
C THR A 190 -8.44 -6.83 -9.14
N GLU A 191 -8.43 -8.03 -9.70
CA GLU A 191 -9.22 -9.19 -9.29
C GLU A 191 -8.30 -10.40 -9.06
N TYR A 192 -8.84 -11.44 -8.40
CA TYR A 192 -8.16 -12.71 -8.21
C TYR A 192 -9.02 -13.86 -8.74
N ALA A 193 -8.40 -14.80 -9.44
CA ALA A 193 -9.10 -15.98 -9.96
C ALA A 193 -8.19 -17.21 -10.04
N GLN A 194 -8.80 -18.40 -10.09
CA GLN A 194 -8.10 -19.67 -10.32
C GLN A 194 -8.07 -20.07 -11.81
N TYR A 195 -8.74 -19.31 -12.65
CA TYR A 195 -8.88 -19.50 -14.09
C TYR A 195 -8.99 -18.13 -14.77
N PHE A 196 -9.08 -18.08 -16.10
CA PHE A 196 -9.33 -16.82 -16.79
C PHE A 196 -10.71 -16.27 -16.42
N ALA A 197 -10.77 -15.04 -15.92
CA ALA A 197 -11.98 -14.41 -15.44
C ALA A 197 -12.30 -13.14 -16.24
N THR A 198 -13.58 -12.83 -16.35
CA THR A 198 -14.04 -11.56 -16.89
C THR A 198 -14.03 -10.51 -15.80
N VAL A 199 -13.42 -9.35 -16.07
CA VAL A 199 -13.27 -8.26 -15.10
C VAL A 199 -14.57 -7.50 -14.97
N ASN A 200 -15.03 -7.30 -13.73
CA ASN A 200 -16.38 -6.87 -13.41
C ASN A 200 -16.49 -6.10 -12.09
N ASN A 201 -17.61 -5.40 -11.89
CA ASN A 201 -17.86 -4.55 -10.72
C ASN A 201 -18.30 -5.31 -9.44
N THR A 202 -18.41 -6.63 -9.48
CA THR A 202 -18.66 -7.46 -8.29
C THR A 202 -17.35 -7.89 -7.64
N ASP A 203 -16.34 -8.18 -8.46
CA ASP A 203 -15.08 -8.77 -8.02
C ASP A 203 -13.93 -7.75 -7.92
N LEU A 204 -14.00 -6.64 -8.67
CA LEU A 204 -12.99 -5.58 -8.64
C LEU A 204 -12.79 -5.01 -7.23
N PHE A 205 -11.53 -4.89 -6.82
CA PHE A 205 -11.18 -4.26 -5.56
C PHE A 205 -9.89 -3.44 -5.63
N TYR A 206 -9.82 -2.47 -4.74
CA TYR A 206 -8.63 -1.72 -4.38
C TYR A 206 -7.79 -2.57 -3.43
N HIS A 207 -6.60 -2.92 -3.89
CA HIS A 207 -5.60 -3.69 -3.16
C HIS A 207 -4.50 -2.73 -2.71
N TYR A 208 -4.25 -2.64 -1.41
CA TYR A 208 -3.07 -1.96 -0.90
C TYR A 208 -2.27 -2.85 0.04
N GLN A 209 -0.94 -2.74 -0.07
CA GLN A 209 -0.01 -3.34 0.87
C GLN A 209 1.06 -2.33 1.27
N GLY A 210 1.35 -2.24 2.56
CA GLY A 210 2.33 -1.28 3.09
C GLY A 210 3.08 -1.81 4.31
N LEU A 211 4.15 -1.10 4.66
CA LEU A 211 5.01 -1.40 5.80
C LEU A 211 5.26 -0.11 6.58
N THR A 212 5.25 -0.20 7.91
CA THR A 212 5.67 0.91 8.78
C THR A 212 7.16 1.23 8.58
N GLU A 213 7.56 2.47 8.83
CA GLU A 213 8.96 2.91 8.65
C GLU A 213 9.94 2.16 9.55
N ASP A 214 9.50 1.75 10.74
CA ASP A 214 10.26 0.90 11.66
C ASP A 214 10.30 -0.58 11.25
N GLY A 215 9.55 -0.96 10.20
CA GLY A 215 9.46 -2.32 9.68
C GLY A 215 8.70 -3.30 10.57
N GLN A 216 8.06 -2.85 11.65
CA GLN A 216 7.40 -3.73 12.62
C GLN A 216 6.04 -4.25 12.14
N TYR A 217 5.28 -3.45 11.38
CA TYR A 217 3.93 -3.79 10.97
C TYR A 217 3.75 -3.81 9.47
N TYR A 218 3.12 -4.89 9.00
CA TYR A 218 2.71 -5.10 7.63
C TYR A 218 1.20 -4.93 7.52
N ILE A 219 0.78 -4.11 6.55
CA ILE A 219 -0.60 -3.72 6.34
C ILE A 219 -1.06 -4.30 5.01
N LEU A 220 -2.21 -4.97 5.01
CA LEU A 220 -2.91 -5.42 3.81
C LEU A 220 -4.33 -4.87 3.83
N VAL A 221 -4.78 -4.29 2.73
CA VAL A 221 -6.10 -3.67 2.62
C VAL A 221 -6.81 -4.13 1.35
N ILE A 222 -8.05 -4.57 1.52
CA ILE A 222 -8.95 -5.03 0.47
C ILE A 222 -10.22 -4.19 0.57
N LEU A 223 -10.49 -3.36 -0.42
CA LEU A 223 -11.66 -2.49 -0.45
C LEU A 223 -12.37 -2.66 -1.79
N PRO A 224 -13.60 -3.18 -1.84
CA PRO A 224 -14.35 -3.26 -3.09
C PRO A 224 -14.45 -1.90 -3.77
N VAL A 225 -14.35 -1.87 -5.09
CA VAL A 225 -14.43 -0.64 -5.87
C VAL A 225 -15.07 -0.95 -7.21
N THR A 226 -15.75 0.04 -7.77
CA THR A 226 -16.39 -0.06 -9.07
C THR A 226 -15.80 0.96 -10.02
N ALA A 227 -15.81 0.64 -11.31
CA ALA A 227 -15.41 1.52 -12.39
C ALA A 227 -16.53 1.59 -13.44
N PRO A 228 -16.68 2.73 -14.14
CA PRO A 228 -17.53 2.78 -15.31
C PRO A 228 -16.99 1.82 -16.39
N LEU A 229 -17.84 1.44 -17.33
CA LEU A 229 -17.48 0.65 -18.51
C LEU A 229 -17.05 -0.81 -18.24
N LEU A 230 -17.16 -1.29 -17.00
CA LEU A 230 -17.07 -2.72 -16.67
C LEU A 230 -18.46 -3.36 -16.60
N ALA A 231 -18.52 -4.67 -16.84
CA ALA A 231 -19.70 -5.47 -16.57
C ALA A 231 -20.08 -5.41 -15.09
N ALA A 232 -21.36 -5.66 -14.77
CA ALA A 232 -21.85 -5.63 -13.40
C ALA A 232 -21.32 -6.79 -12.54
N ASP A 233 -21.21 -7.97 -13.15
CA ASP A 233 -20.90 -9.23 -12.48
C ASP A 233 -20.02 -10.14 -13.36
N ALA A 234 -19.61 -11.27 -12.79
CA ALA A 234 -18.72 -12.24 -13.43
C ALA A 234 -19.40 -13.11 -14.51
N ASN A 235 -20.69 -12.92 -14.81
CA ASN A 235 -21.36 -13.69 -15.83
C ASN A 235 -20.82 -13.26 -17.22
N PRO A 236 -20.23 -14.17 -18.00
CA PRO A 236 -19.66 -13.82 -19.31
C PRO A 236 -20.69 -13.25 -20.29
N GLU A 237 -21.97 -13.60 -20.12
CA GLU A 237 -23.09 -13.13 -20.94
C GLU A 237 -23.62 -11.75 -20.50
N SER A 238 -23.13 -11.21 -19.39
CA SER A 238 -23.53 -9.88 -18.92
C SER A 238 -23.05 -8.81 -19.90
N ALA A 239 -23.94 -7.85 -20.16
CA ALA A 239 -23.66 -6.78 -21.10
C ALA A 239 -22.51 -5.89 -20.59
N VAL A 240 -21.45 -5.78 -21.39
CA VAL A 240 -20.41 -4.78 -21.19
C VAL A 240 -20.96 -3.41 -21.63
N PRO A 241 -20.86 -2.35 -20.80
CA PRO A 241 -21.32 -1.03 -21.20
C PRO A 241 -20.63 -0.52 -22.48
N ALA A 242 -21.30 0.34 -23.24
CA ALA A 242 -20.76 0.86 -24.50
C ALA A 242 -19.42 1.59 -24.26
N GLY A 243 -18.38 1.16 -24.98
CA GLY A 243 -17.01 1.68 -24.81
C GLY A 243 -16.14 0.88 -23.83
N GLY A 244 -16.69 -0.14 -23.16
CA GLY A 244 -15.92 -1.11 -22.37
C GLY A 244 -15.18 -2.13 -23.24
N VAL A 245 -14.42 -3.00 -22.58
CA VAL A 245 -13.65 -4.08 -23.24
C VAL A 245 -14.53 -5.35 -23.31
N PRO A 246 -14.86 -5.86 -24.52
CA PRO A 246 -15.66 -7.07 -24.66
C PRO A 246 -15.00 -8.28 -24.00
N HIS A 247 -15.81 -9.14 -23.39
CA HIS A 247 -15.33 -10.39 -22.81
C HIS A 247 -14.81 -11.34 -23.90
N PRO A 248 -13.64 -11.99 -23.70
CA PRO A 248 -13.23 -13.10 -24.53
C PRO A 248 -14.19 -14.27 -24.39
N SER A 249 -14.41 -15.02 -25.47
CA SER A 249 -15.25 -16.22 -25.42
C SER A 249 -14.54 -17.34 -24.68
N PHE A 250 -15.21 -17.93 -23.70
CA PHE A 250 -14.71 -19.12 -22.99
C PHE A 250 -14.68 -20.37 -23.87
N ASP A 251 -15.49 -20.41 -24.93
CA ASP A 251 -15.54 -21.52 -25.88
C ASP A 251 -14.45 -21.43 -26.97
N ASP A 252 -13.73 -20.30 -27.06
CA ASP A 252 -12.62 -20.13 -27.99
C ASP A 252 -11.30 -20.54 -27.32
N PRO A 253 -10.68 -21.68 -27.70
CA PRO A 253 -9.39 -22.09 -27.15
C PRO A 253 -8.23 -21.14 -27.50
N ASN A 254 -8.43 -20.22 -28.45
CA ASN A 254 -7.44 -19.21 -28.86
C ASN A 254 -7.81 -17.80 -28.36
N ALA A 255 -8.75 -17.68 -27.43
CA ALA A 255 -9.12 -16.40 -26.83
C ALA A 255 -7.89 -15.66 -26.26
N ASP A 256 -7.73 -14.40 -26.65
CA ASP A 256 -6.60 -13.56 -26.21
C ASP A 256 -6.88 -12.95 -24.83
N TRP A 257 -6.73 -13.76 -23.78
CA TRP A 257 -6.89 -13.33 -22.40
C TRP A 257 -5.82 -12.34 -21.94
N ALA A 258 -4.59 -12.47 -22.46
CA ALA A 258 -3.50 -11.56 -22.11
C ALA A 258 -3.75 -10.14 -22.68
N GLY A 259 -4.19 -10.06 -23.94
CA GLY A 259 -4.61 -8.81 -24.56
C GLY A 259 -5.85 -8.22 -23.89
N TYR A 260 -6.81 -9.05 -23.50
CA TYR A 260 -7.98 -8.61 -22.72
C TYR A 260 -7.59 -7.93 -21.42
N TYR A 261 -6.76 -8.56 -20.58
CA TYR A 261 -6.32 -7.96 -19.32
C TYR A 261 -5.47 -6.70 -19.52
N THR A 262 -4.66 -6.65 -20.59
CA THR A 262 -3.91 -5.44 -20.95
C THR A 262 -4.84 -4.28 -21.30
N ASN A 263 -5.90 -4.54 -22.07
CA ASN A 263 -6.90 -3.52 -22.44
C ASN A 263 -7.73 -3.07 -21.24
N ILE A 264 -8.08 -3.99 -20.33
CA ILE A 264 -8.76 -3.65 -19.07
C ILE A 264 -7.86 -2.75 -18.20
N ALA A 265 -6.59 -3.11 -18.04
CA ALA A 265 -5.65 -2.30 -17.26
C ALA A 265 -5.54 -0.87 -17.84
N ALA A 266 -5.39 -0.75 -19.16
CA ALA A 266 -5.36 0.54 -19.85
C ALA A 266 -6.66 1.35 -19.71
N LEU A 267 -7.82 0.68 -19.79
CA LEU A 267 -9.12 1.31 -19.56
C LEU A 267 -9.19 1.90 -18.14
N LEU A 268 -8.79 1.13 -17.13
CA LEU A 268 -8.81 1.58 -15.74
C LEU A 268 -7.77 2.68 -15.48
N ASP A 269 -6.56 2.55 -16.02
CA ASP A 269 -5.49 3.56 -15.91
C ASP A 269 -5.88 4.93 -16.48
N THR A 270 -6.70 4.93 -17.52
CA THR A 270 -7.19 6.16 -18.18
C THR A 270 -8.54 6.65 -17.64
N THR A 271 -9.19 5.87 -16.79
CA THR A 271 -10.43 6.26 -16.12
C THR A 271 -10.15 7.36 -15.09
N ALA A 272 -10.94 8.44 -15.13
CA ALA A 272 -10.73 9.55 -14.21
C ALA A 272 -10.94 9.08 -12.74
N PRO A 273 -10.02 9.39 -11.80
CA PRO A 273 -10.06 8.86 -10.43
C PRO A 273 -11.36 9.12 -9.64
N ASN A 274 -12.12 10.15 -10.02
CA ASN A 274 -13.40 10.52 -9.42
C ASN A 274 -14.62 9.78 -10.00
N LEU A 275 -14.42 8.96 -11.05
CA LEU A 275 -15.47 8.11 -11.62
C LEU A 275 -15.52 6.72 -10.99
N PHE A 276 -14.50 6.36 -10.20
CA PHE A 276 -14.55 5.15 -9.38
C PHE A 276 -15.53 5.35 -8.22
N GLY A 277 -16.19 4.26 -7.82
CA GLY A 277 -17.06 4.22 -6.66
C GLY A 277 -16.60 3.16 -5.66
N PRO A 278 -16.16 3.53 -4.44
CA PRO A 278 -15.81 4.87 -3.98
C PRO A 278 -14.68 5.50 -4.80
N THR A 279 -14.50 6.82 -4.71
CA THR A 279 -13.43 7.48 -5.47
C THR A 279 -12.05 7.05 -4.97
N LEU A 280 -11.06 6.97 -5.87
CA LEU A 280 -9.71 6.59 -5.46
C LEU A 280 -9.12 7.56 -4.44
N ALA A 281 -9.47 8.85 -4.52
CA ALA A 281 -9.04 9.85 -3.55
C ALA A 281 -9.59 9.59 -2.14
N GLN A 282 -10.84 9.10 -2.01
CA GLN A 282 -11.40 8.70 -0.72
C GLN A 282 -10.69 7.46 -0.16
N LEU A 283 -10.42 6.45 -1.00
CA LEU A 283 -9.69 5.25 -0.58
C LEU A 283 -8.25 5.58 -0.17
N ASP A 284 -7.54 6.39 -0.98
CA ASP A 284 -6.19 6.87 -0.69
C ASP A 284 -6.17 7.72 0.61
N ALA A 285 -7.23 8.51 0.89
CA ALA A 285 -7.34 9.29 2.12
C ALA A 285 -7.47 8.41 3.38
N LEU A 286 -8.25 7.32 3.30
CA LEU A 286 -8.31 6.32 4.38
C LEU A 286 -6.90 5.77 4.64
N ILE A 287 -6.19 5.31 3.60
CA ILE A 287 -4.84 4.77 3.73
C ILE A 287 -3.88 5.80 4.34
N ARG A 288 -3.86 7.02 3.82
CA ARG A 288 -2.95 8.08 4.28
C ARG A 288 -3.14 8.45 5.76
N SER A 289 -4.35 8.27 6.29
CA SER A 289 -4.68 8.55 7.69
C SER A 289 -4.20 7.48 8.68
N ILE A 290 -3.82 6.28 8.18
CA ILE A 290 -3.39 5.18 9.05
C ILE A 290 -2.14 5.59 9.81
N GLN A 291 -2.14 5.34 11.11
CA GLN A 291 -0.99 5.39 11.99
C GLN A 291 -1.02 4.18 12.92
N ILE A 292 0.12 3.50 13.04
CA ILE A 292 0.27 2.31 13.89
C ILE A 292 1.32 2.59 14.96
N ALA A 293 0.95 2.54 16.23
CA ALA A 293 1.90 2.71 17.33
C ALA A 293 2.79 1.45 17.47
N PRO A 294 4.11 1.62 17.72
CA PRO A 294 5.04 0.53 18.01
C PRO A 294 4.71 -0.26 19.27
#